data_AF-A0A929IHE1-F1
#
_entry.id   AF-A0A929IHE1-F1
#
_cell.length_a   1.000
_cell.length_b   1.000
_cell.length_c   1.000
_cell.angle_alpha   90.00
_cell.angle_beta   90.00
_cell.angle_gamma   90.00
#
_symmetry.space_group_name_H-M   'P 1'
#
loop_
_entity.id
_entity.type
_entity.pdbx_description
1 polymer ?
#
loop_
_entity_poly.entity_id
_entity_poly.type
_entity_poly.pdbx_seq_one_letter_code
_entity_poly.pdbx_strand_id
1 'polypeptide(L)'
;MFCWKWIYLRVRALVWAALFMVAAPAAADTLPEEFLGKFRGSVTGSVGEVKGDFNMVSSTRRDGFTVAWSPNNSAGFEASDQKNVFHARSRGRLLEGVPAFWARLADGKLLVYSIQIDSHGGYDIYTFIYIPAADGLDMTVRHLRSGSEPLEASARLKRYDR
;
A
#
# COMPACT_ATOMS: atom_id res chain seq x y z
N MET A 1 -37.09 -24.38 -50.76
CA MET A 1 -36.67 -25.11 -49.54
C MET A 1 -35.39 -24.45 -49.05
N PHE A 2 -35.49 -23.69 -47.95
CA PHE A 2 -34.57 -22.63 -47.55
C PHE A 2 -33.21 -23.13 -47.03
N CYS A 3 -32.14 -22.48 -47.50
CA CYS A 3 -30.74 -22.76 -47.17
C CYS A 3 -30.38 -22.26 -45.76
N TRP A 4 -30.79 -22.99 -44.72
CA TRP A 4 -30.56 -22.67 -43.30
C TRP A 4 -29.11 -23.01 -42.85
N LYS A 5 -28.47 -23.98 -43.49
CA LYS A 5 -27.19 -24.56 -43.02
C LYS A 5 -25.97 -23.63 -43.12
N TRP A 6 -26.02 -22.56 -43.93
CA TRP A 6 -24.86 -21.68 -44.15
C TRP A 6 -24.72 -20.53 -43.14
N ILE A 7 -25.78 -20.18 -42.41
CA ILE A 7 -25.76 -19.10 -41.41
C ILE A 7 -25.10 -19.57 -40.10
N TYR A 8 -25.19 -20.86 -39.76
CA TYR A 8 -24.60 -21.41 -38.53
C TYR A 8 -23.07 -21.44 -38.53
N LEU A 9 -22.44 -21.45 -39.71
CA LEU A 9 -20.99 -21.57 -39.81
C LEU A 9 -20.26 -20.23 -39.59
N ARG A 10 -20.91 -19.08 -39.82
CA ARG A 10 -20.28 -17.76 -39.59
C ARG A 10 -20.52 -17.20 -38.19
N VAL A 11 -21.57 -17.64 -37.49
CA VAL A 11 -21.84 -17.22 -36.10
C VAL A 11 -20.90 -17.91 -35.10
N ARG A 12 -20.41 -19.12 -35.40
CA ARG A 12 -19.47 -19.83 -34.52
C ARG A 12 -18.06 -19.22 -34.48
N ALA A 13 -17.65 -18.49 -35.51
CA ALA A 13 -16.34 -17.84 -35.55
C ALA A 13 -16.26 -16.56 -34.71
N LEU A 14 -17.39 -15.90 -34.44
CA LEU A 14 -17.44 -14.68 -33.62
C LEU A 14 -17.54 -14.96 -32.11
N VAL A 15 -18.06 -16.13 -31.72
CA VAL A 15 -18.17 -16.52 -30.30
C VAL A 15 -16.81 -16.98 -29.72
N TRP A 16 -15.85 -17.36 -30.56
CA TRP A 16 -14.50 -17.76 -30.11
C TRP A 16 -13.52 -16.60 -29.92
N ALA A 17 -13.83 -15.40 -30.41
CA ALA A 17 -12.94 -14.23 -30.31
C ALA A 17 -13.20 -13.36 -29.06
N ALA A 18 -14.30 -13.57 -28.33
CA ALA A 18 -14.62 -12.81 -27.12
C ALA A 18 -14.08 -13.43 -25.82
N LEU A 19 -13.35 -14.55 -25.90
CA LEU A 19 -12.81 -15.27 -24.74
C LEU A 19 -11.32 -15.00 -24.48
N PHE A 20 -10.83 -13.83 -24.89
CA PHE A 20 -9.61 -13.25 -24.33
C PHE A 20 -9.97 -12.13 -23.33
N MET A 21 -10.90 -12.44 -22.40
CA MET A 21 -10.77 -11.85 -21.07
C MET A 21 -9.47 -12.40 -20.50
N VAL A 22 -8.38 -11.66 -20.69
CA VAL A 22 -7.21 -11.79 -19.82
C VAL A 22 -7.70 -11.41 -18.43
N ALA A 23 -8.16 -12.40 -17.67
CA ALA A 23 -8.21 -12.30 -16.24
C ALA A 23 -6.75 -12.09 -15.80
N ALA A 24 -6.39 -10.83 -15.56
CA ALA A 24 -5.13 -10.52 -14.90
C ALA A 24 -5.05 -11.37 -13.61
N PRO A 25 -3.89 -11.96 -13.30
CA PRO A 25 -3.78 -12.90 -12.20
C PRO A 25 -4.24 -12.21 -10.91
N ALA A 26 -5.16 -12.86 -10.22
CA ALA A 26 -5.46 -12.57 -8.83
C ALA A 26 -4.28 -13.05 -7.97
N ALA A 27 -3.16 -12.32 -7.99
CA ALA A 27 -2.04 -12.57 -7.09
C ALA A 27 -1.60 -11.24 -6.51
N ALA A 28 -2.01 -10.97 -5.27
CA ALA A 28 -1.31 -10.01 -4.44
C ALA A 28 -1.45 -10.43 -2.97
N ASP A 29 -0.95 -11.65 -2.69
CA ASP A 29 -0.49 -12.03 -1.35
C ASP A 29 0.97 -11.55 -1.13
N THR A 30 1.55 -10.88 -2.14
CA THR A 30 2.92 -10.37 -2.16
C THR A 30 2.94 -8.91 -2.59
N LEU A 31 3.94 -8.17 -2.11
CA LEU A 31 4.12 -6.76 -2.48
C LEU A 31 4.60 -6.64 -3.94
N PRO A 32 3.98 -5.79 -4.79
CA PRO A 32 4.40 -5.57 -6.18
C PRO A 32 5.83 -5.03 -6.32
N GLU A 33 6.49 -5.34 -7.44
CA GLU A 33 7.90 -5.01 -7.70
C GLU A 33 8.19 -3.50 -7.67
N GLU A 34 7.25 -2.67 -8.10
CA GLU A 34 7.36 -1.22 -8.01
C GLU A 34 7.64 -0.70 -6.60
N PHE A 35 7.13 -1.40 -5.57
CA PHE A 35 7.30 -1.04 -4.17
C PHE A 35 8.48 -1.76 -3.52
N LEU A 36 9.17 -2.67 -4.20
CA LEU A 36 10.32 -3.39 -3.68
C LEU A 36 11.60 -2.56 -3.82
N GLY A 37 12.45 -2.56 -2.79
CA GLY A 37 13.76 -1.89 -2.76
C GLY A 37 13.90 -0.81 -1.69
N LYS A 38 14.96 -0.01 -1.80
CA LYS A 38 15.25 1.08 -0.85
C LYS A 38 14.90 2.43 -1.45
N PHE A 39 14.05 3.17 -0.74
CA PHE A 39 13.62 4.51 -1.13
C PHE A 39 13.91 5.50 -0.01
N ARG A 40 14.37 6.68 -0.39
CA ARG A 40 14.66 7.77 0.54
C ARG A 40 14.17 9.09 -0.02
N GLY A 41 13.56 9.87 0.84
CA GLY A 41 13.19 11.25 0.57
C GLY A 41 12.97 12.00 1.87
N SER A 42 12.57 13.25 1.77
CA SER A 42 12.27 14.08 2.93
C SER A 42 10.97 14.81 2.65
N VAL A 43 10.10 14.92 3.65
CA VAL A 43 8.89 15.72 3.54
C VAL A 43 9.25 17.18 3.73
N THR A 44 8.79 18.03 2.82
CA THR A 44 8.87 19.47 3.00
C THR A 44 7.77 19.89 3.98
N GLY A 45 8.10 20.01 5.27
CA GLY A 45 7.16 20.43 6.34
C GLY A 45 7.11 19.50 7.54
N SER A 46 6.05 19.62 8.34
CA SER A 46 5.76 18.75 9.48
C SER A 46 4.31 18.29 9.46
N VAL A 47 4.07 17.00 9.69
CA VAL A 47 2.72 16.42 9.79
C VAL A 47 2.63 15.70 11.12
N GLY A 48 1.92 16.32 12.08
CA GLY A 48 1.95 15.88 13.47
C GLY A 48 3.36 15.93 14.05
N GLU A 49 3.79 14.81 14.64
CA GLU A 49 5.16 14.64 15.14
C GLU A 49 6.14 14.20 14.04
N VAL A 50 5.64 13.87 12.85
CA VAL A 50 6.47 13.40 11.76
C VAL A 50 7.17 14.59 11.11
N LYS A 51 8.49 14.66 11.33
CA LYS A 51 9.42 15.65 10.77
C LYS A 51 10.63 14.93 10.18
N GLY A 52 11.09 15.36 9.00
CA GLY A 52 12.39 14.94 8.45
C GLY A 52 12.34 13.81 7.41
N ASP A 53 13.37 12.96 7.43
CA ASP A 53 13.65 11.95 6.41
C ASP A 53 12.68 10.75 6.47
N PHE A 54 12.18 10.33 5.31
CA PHE A 54 11.36 9.13 5.15
C PHE A 54 12.15 8.07 4.40
N ASN A 55 12.27 6.89 5.01
CA ASN A 55 13.03 5.77 4.48
C ASN A 55 12.14 4.55 4.33
N MET A 56 11.54 4.36 3.16
CA MET A 56 10.85 3.10 2.89
C MET A 56 11.90 2.05 2.48
N VAL A 57 12.05 1.00 3.29
CA VAL A 57 12.92 -0.15 2.99
C VAL A 57 12.07 -1.40 2.90
N SER A 58 11.65 -1.73 1.69
CA SER A 58 10.99 -2.99 1.42
C SER A 58 12.02 -4.00 0.93
N SER A 59 11.98 -5.20 1.49
CA SER A 59 12.80 -6.32 1.02
C SER A 59 11.89 -7.46 0.64
N THR A 60 12.26 -8.20 -0.40
CA THR A 60 11.65 -9.47 -0.76
C THR A 60 12.04 -10.50 0.30
N ARG A 61 11.23 -10.63 1.35
CA ARG A 61 11.19 -11.89 2.08
C ARG A 61 10.04 -12.73 1.54
N ARG A 62 10.22 -14.04 1.64
CA ARG A 62 9.25 -15.05 1.20
C ARG A 62 7.87 -14.91 1.89
N ASP A 63 7.77 -14.05 2.91
CA ASP A 63 6.65 -13.88 3.83
C ASP A 63 6.22 -12.42 4.08
N GLY A 64 6.85 -11.39 3.50
CA GLY A 64 6.49 -10.01 3.82
C GLY A 64 7.48 -8.91 3.41
N PHE A 65 7.23 -7.70 3.93
CA PHE A 65 8.05 -6.50 3.69
C PHE A 65 8.25 -5.68 4.98
N THR A 66 9.03 -4.60 4.92
CA THR A 66 9.23 -3.67 6.04
C THR A 66 9.03 -2.25 5.54
N VAL A 67 8.57 -1.39 6.42
CA VAL A 67 8.49 0.06 6.18
C VAL A 67 9.12 0.74 7.39
N ALA A 68 9.95 1.73 7.15
CA ALA A 68 10.59 2.52 8.20
C ALA A 68 10.28 4.01 8.00
N TRP A 69 10.25 4.76 9.09
CA TRP A 69 10.01 6.19 9.11
C TRP A 69 10.80 6.85 10.24
N SER A 70 11.20 8.10 10.02
CA SER A 70 11.95 8.86 11.01
C SER A 70 11.02 9.60 11.98
N PRO A 71 11.43 9.76 13.25
CA PRO A 71 12.61 9.17 13.86
C PRO A 71 12.35 7.75 14.37
N ASN A 72 13.15 6.78 13.91
CA ASN A 72 13.33 5.44 14.48
C ASN A 72 12.13 4.49 14.58
N ASN A 73 11.11 4.65 13.75
CA ASN A 73 10.00 3.71 13.73
C ASN A 73 10.09 2.80 12.51
N SER A 74 9.80 1.53 12.68
CA SER A 74 9.68 0.59 11.56
C SER A 74 8.70 -0.52 11.90
N ALA A 75 7.96 -0.99 10.91
CA ALA A 75 7.10 -2.15 11.04
C ALA A 75 7.39 -3.14 9.91
N GLY A 76 7.53 -4.41 10.27
CA GLY A 76 7.50 -5.52 9.33
C GLY A 76 6.05 -5.98 9.12
N PHE A 77 5.67 -6.28 7.89
CA PHE A 77 4.32 -6.66 7.50
C PHE A 77 4.30 -8.04 6.85
N GLU A 78 3.26 -8.83 7.13
CA GLU A 78 2.99 -10.14 6.56
C GLU A 78 1.57 -10.17 6.00
N ALA A 79 1.32 -11.03 5.01
CA ALA A 79 0.00 -11.18 4.42
C ALA A 79 -1.02 -11.59 5.49
N SER A 80 -2.20 -10.98 5.45
CA SER A 80 -3.35 -11.42 6.25
C SER A 80 -4.25 -12.35 5.43
N ASP A 81 -5.26 -12.93 6.07
CA ASP A 81 -6.31 -13.69 5.38
C ASP A 81 -7.16 -12.82 4.44
N GLN A 82 -7.09 -11.49 4.59
CA GLN A 82 -7.75 -10.56 3.69
C GLN A 82 -6.83 -10.22 2.52
N LYS A 83 -7.34 -10.44 1.30
CA LYS A 83 -6.64 -10.13 0.05
C LYS A 83 -6.12 -8.69 0.05
N ASN A 84 -4.87 -8.52 -0.35
CA ASN A 84 -4.17 -7.24 -0.42
C ASN A 84 -4.02 -6.51 0.93
N VAL A 85 -4.29 -7.16 2.05
CA VAL A 85 -4.14 -6.59 3.39
C VAL A 85 -3.02 -7.32 4.10
N PHE A 86 -2.16 -6.54 4.76
CA PHE A 86 -1.01 -7.03 5.50
C PHE A 86 -1.10 -6.53 6.93
N HIS A 87 -0.85 -7.41 7.89
CA HIS A 87 -0.79 -7.04 9.29
C HIS A 87 0.66 -6.88 9.71
N ALA A 88 0.93 -5.99 10.67
CA ALA A 88 2.26 -5.91 11.22
C ALA A 88 2.59 -7.15 12.05
N ARG A 89 3.83 -7.63 11.93
CA ARG A 89 4.39 -8.72 12.76
C ARG A 89 4.36 -8.34 14.24
N SER A 90 4.65 -7.07 14.52
CA SER A 90 4.53 -6.51 15.87
C SER A 90 3.07 -6.30 16.20
N ARG A 91 2.64 -6.81 17.36
CA ARG A 91 1.31 -6.51 17.90
C ARG A 91 1.33 -5.14 18.57
N GLY A 92 0.39 -4.28 18.20
CA GLY A 92 0.14 -3.03 18.93
C GLY A 92 -0.48 -3.32 20.29
N ARG A 93 -0.21 -2.45 21.27
CA ARG A 93 -0.82 -2.47 22.61
C ARG A 93 -1.44 -1.09 22.82
N LEU A 94 -2.63 -0.92 22.26
CA LEU A 94 -3.26 0.40 22.12
C LEU A 94 -3.44 1.10 23.46
N LEU A 95 -3.85 0.37 24.50
CA LEU A 95 -4.06 0.91 25.84
C LEU A 95 -2.75 1.24 26.58
N GLU A 96 -1.61 0.77 26.08
CA GLU A 96 -0.28 1.10 26.59
C GLU A 96 0.40 2.20 25.73
N GLY A 97 -0.32 2.76 24.75
CA GLY A 97 0.24 3.74 23.81
C GLY A 97 1.18 3.12 22.76
N VAL A 98 1.25 1.79 22.64
CA VAL A 98 2.04 1.15 21.58
C VAL A 98 1.19 1.06 20.31
N PRO A 99 1.62 1.69 19.19
CA PRO A 99 0.81 1.76 17.98
C PRO A 99 0.57 0.38 17.35
N ALA A 100 -0.60 0.23 16.73
CA ALA A 100 -0.88 -0.89 15.82
C ALA A 100 -0.72 -0.43 14.38
N PHE A 101 -0.17 -1.31 13.53
CA PHE A 101 0.06 -1.03 12.11
C PHE A 101 -0.58 -2.09 11.22
N TRP A 102 -1.04 -1.65 10.05
CA TRP A 102 -1.46 -2.52 8.97
C TRP A 102 -1.17 -1.84 7.63
N ALA A 103 -1.11 -2.61 6.56
CA ALA A 103 -0.94 -2.08 5.22
C ALA A 103 -1.96 -2.68 4.26
N ARG A 104 -2.24 -1.97 3.18
CA ARG A 104 -3.17 -2.40 2.15
C ARG A 104 -2.67 -1.98 0.77
N LEU A 105 -2.79 -2.89 -0.20
CA LEU A 105 -2.68 -2.56 -1.61
C LEU A 105 -4.07 -2.27 -2.19
N ALA A 106 -4.25 -1.07 -2.72
CA ALA A 106 -5.50 -0.66 -3.37
C ALA A 106 -5.18 0.31 -4.50
N ASP A 107 -5.81 0.10 -5.66
CA ASP A 107 -5.72 1.00 -6.83
C ASP A 107 -4.28 1.34 -7.25
N GLY A 108 -3.37 0.35 -7.20
CA GLY A 108 -1.95 0.53 -7.53
C GLY A 108 -1.15 1.33 -6.50
N LYS A 109 -1.71 1.53 -5.29
CA LYS A 109 -1.09 2.26 -4.18
C LYS A 109 -0.82 1.32 -3.02
N LEU A 110 0.26 1.57 -2.29
CA LEU A 110 0.50 0.98 -0.98
C LEU A 110 0.08 1.98 0.09
N LEU A 111 -0.89 1.60 0.92
CA LEU A 111 -1.33 2.37 2.06
C LEU A 111 -0.81 1.70 3.32
N VAL A 112 -0.11 2.44 4.17
CA VAL A 112 0.36 1.97 5.47
C VAL A 112 -0.29 2.83 6.54
N TYR A 113 -0.91 2.18 7.49
CA TYR A 113 -1.66 2.82 8.55
C TYR A 113 -1.00 2.58 9.90
N SER A 114 -1.13 3.56 10.78
CA SER A 114 -0.77 3.48 12.19
C SER A 114 -1.91 4.05 13.01
N ILE A 115 -2.26 3.40 14.11
CA ILE A 115 -3.14 3.97 15.14
C ILE A 115 -2.49 3.86 16.52
N GLN A 116 -2.57 4.94 17.28
CA GLN A 116 -2.19 4.99 18.69
C GLN A 116 -3.35 5.59 19.48
N ILE A 117 -3.58 5.08 20.70
CA ILE A 117 -4.56 5.62 21.65
C ILE A 117 -3.78 6.17 22.84
N ASP A 118 -4.15 7.36 23.31
CA ASP A 118 -3.57 7.95 24.51
C ASP A 118 -4.33 7.53 25.79
N SER A 119 -3.78 7.87 26.95
CA SER A 119 -4.36 7.50 28.26
C SER A 119 -5.74 8.11 28.54
N HIS A 120 -6.17 9.11 27.77
CA HIS A 120 -7.46 9.77 27.88
C HIS A 120 -8.48 9.26 26.83
N GLY A 121 -8.09 8.26 26.02
CA GLY A 121 -8.91 7.73 24.94
C GLY A 121 -8.90 8.59 23.68
N GLY A 122 -8.03 9.61 23.61
CA GLY A 122 -7.71 10.29 22.36
C GLY A 122 -6.92 9.36 21.44
N TYR A 123 -6.84 9.71 20.16
CA TYR A 123 -6.13 8.90 19.17
C TYR A 123 -5.34 9.75 18.19
N ASP A 124 -4.27 9.15 17.68
CA ASP A 124 -3.49 9.62 16.55
C ASP A 124 -3.48 8.53 15.48
N ILE A 125 -3.93 8.88 14.27
CA ILE A 125 -3.90 8.01 13.09
C ILE A 125 -2.95 8.60 12.07
N TYR A 126 -1.99 7.80 11.60
CA TYR A 126 -1.18 8.13 10.44
C TYR A 126 -1.57 7.26 9.26
N THR A 127 -1.64 7.85 8.07
CA THR A 127 -1.78 7.14 6.79
C THR A 127 -0.66 7.57 5.86
N PHE A 128 0.21 6.64 5.50
CA PHE A 128 1.24 6.81 4.48
C PHE A 128 0.73 6.20 3.19
N ILE A 129 0.70 6.98 2.12
CA ILE A 129 0.21 6.58 0.80
C ILE A 129 1.40 6.63 -0.13
N TYR A 130 1.82 5.49 -0.66
CA TYR A 130 2.91 5.38 -1.63
C TYR A 130 2.33 5.09 -3.01
N ILE A 131 2.77 5.86 -3.99
CA ILE A 131 2.37 5.76 -5.40
C ILE A 131 3.63 5.52 -6.24
N PRO A 132 3.66 4.49 -7.09
CA PRO A 132 4.77 4.25 -8.01
C PRO A 132 5.02 5.44 -8.94
N ALA A 133 6.29 5.77 -9.14
CA ALA A 133 6.72 6.80 -10.06
C ALA A 133 7.97 6.35 -10.84
N ALA A 134 8.32 7.06 -11.91
CA ALA A 134 9.36 6.64 -12.86
C ALA A 134 10.73 6.33 -12.21
N ASP A 135 11.12 7.05 -11.16
CA ASP A 135 12.42 6.93 -10.48
C ASP A 135 12.31 6.61 -8.98
N GLY A 136 11.13 6.20 -8.50
CA GLY A 136 10.89 5.98 -7.09
C GLY A 136 9.41 5.97 -6.72
N LEU A 137 9.05 6.70 -5.65
CA LEU A 137 7.69 6.77 -5.13
C LEU A 137 7.30 8.22 -4.86
N ASP A 138 6.05 8.58 -5.17
CA ASP A 138 5.40 9.72 -4.53
C ASP A 138 4.77 9.25 -3.23
N MET A 139 5.03 9.97 -2.14
CA MET A 139 4.50 9.66 -0.83
C MET A 139 3.64 10.82 -0.32
N THR A 140 2.45 10.51 0.19
CA THR A 140 1.65 11.43 0.98
C THR A 140 1.48 10.86 2.38
N VAL A 141 1.75 11.67 3.40
CA VAL A 141 1.45 11.33 4.80
C VAL A 141 0.28 12.18 5.27
N ARG A 142 -0.70 11.52 5.88
CA ARG A 142 -1.83 12.16 6.56
C ARG A 142 -1.76 11.84 8.04
N HIS A 143 -2.04 12.82 8.87
CA HIS A 143 -2.17 12.67 10.32
C HIS A 143 -3.52 13.22 10.77
N LEU A 144 -4.24 12.39 11.52
CA LEU A 144 -5.50 12.75 12.15
C LEU A 144 -5.35 12.55 13.65
N ARG A 145 -5.58 13.61 14.42
CA ARG A 145 -5.66 13.59 15.87
C ARG A 145 -7.07 13.88 16.34
N SER A 146 -7.52 13.20 17.40
CA SER A 146 -8.82 13.47 18.03
C SER A 146 -9.01 14.97 18.32
N GLY A 147 -10.12 15.53 17.84
CA GLY A 147 -10.49 16.94 18.03
C GLY A 147 -9.61 17.96 17.29
N SER A 148 -8.75 17.52 16.36
CA SER A 148 -7.88 18.40 15.56
C SER A 148 -8.20 18.27 14.07
N GLU A 149 -7.92 19.34 13.31
CA GLU A 149 -7.98 19.29 11.85
C GLU A 149 -6.92 18.34 11.29
N PRO A 150 -7.22 17.58 10.22
CA PRO A 150 -6.25 16.71 9.59
C PRO A 150 -5.05 17.49 9.03
N LEU A 151 -3.86 16.93 9.18
CA LEU A 151 -2.62 17.44 8.59
C LEU A 151 -2.20 16.52 7.43
N GLU A 152 -1.65 17.11 6.38
CA GLU A 152 -1.15 16.39 5.21
C GLU A 152 0.18 16.99 4.72
N ALA A 153 1.09 16.14 4.25
CA ALA A 153 2.25 16.58 3.49
C ALA A 153 2.70 15.50 2.51
N SER A 154 3.51 15.90 1.54
CA SER A 154 3.99 15.02 0.48
C SER A 154 5.51 15.06 0.36
N ALA A 155 6.08 13.96 -0.14
CA ALA A 155 7.49 13.82 -0.46
C ALA A 155 7.68 13.01 -1.74
N ARG A 156 8.77 13.31 -2.45
CA ARG A 156 9.31 12.42 -3.49
C ARG A 156 10.37 11.53 -2.86
N LEU A 157 10.19 10.22 -2.94
CA LEU A 157 11.17 9.24 -2.48
C LEU A 157 11.92 8.71 -3.70
N LYS A 158 13.24 8.92 -3.73
CA LYS A 158 14.09 8.37 -4.78
C LYS A 158 14.58 6.99 -4.38
N ARG A 159 14.60 6.08 -5.35
CA ARG A 159 15.26 4.79 -5.18
C ARG A 159 16.76 5.00 -4.98
N TYR A 160 17.35 4.33 -4.00
CA TYR A 160 18.80 4.39 -3.72
C TYR A 160 19.38 2.99 -3.55
N ASP A 161 19.19 2.13 -4.56
CA ASP A 161 19.98 0.90 -4.66
C ASP A 161 21.31 1.23 -5.36
N ARG A 162 22.39 1.32 -4.58
CA ARG A 162 23.77 1.06 -5.01
C ARG A 162 24.46 0.23 -3.95
#